data_AF-A0A3C1DZ70-F1
#
_entry.id   AF-A0A3C1DZ70-F1
#
_cell.length_a   1.000
_cell.length_b   1.000
_cell.length_c   1.000
_cell.angle_alpha   90.00
_cell.angle_beta   90.00
_cell.angle_gamma   90.00
#
_symmetry.space_group_name_H-M   'P 1'
#
loop_
_entity.id
_entity.type
_entity.pdbx_description
1 polymer ?
#
loop_
_entity_poly.entity_id
_entity_poly.type
_entity_poly.pdbx_seq_one_letter_code
_entity_poly.pdbx_strand_id
1 'polypeptide(L)'
;MSIQIVILAAGMGSRLGRSLPKPLTELSDGRTIMQQQFDNIHHAFGTSAKVTIVVGYKLEHIIEAFPNASFVYNEQYDQTNTSKSLMRALRASA
;
A
#
# COMPACT_ATOMS: atom_id res chain seq x y z
N MET A 1 -0.79 19.64 -13.33
CA MET A 1 -1.56 18.53 -12.74
C MET A 1 -0.74 17.93 -11.62
N SER A 2 -1.32 17.63 -10.47
CA SER A 2 -0.64 16.86 -9.43
C SER A 2 -0.78 15.36 -9.73
N ILE A 3 0.34 14.64 -9.78
CA ILE A 3 0.35 13.18 -9.93
C ILE A 3 -0.17 12.56 -8.62
N GLN A 4 -1.10 11.61 -8.73
CA GLN A 4 -1.59 10.80 -7.61
C GLN A 4 -1.17 9.35 -7.81
N ILE A 5 -0.60 8.75 -6.76
CA ILE A 5 -0.10 7.39 -6.81
C ILE A 5 -0.87 6.56 -5.78
N VAL A 6 -1.40 5.42 -6.22
CA VAL A 6 -2.17 4.52 -5.36
C VAL A 6 -1.48 3.17 -5.27
N ILE A 7 -1.21 2.70 -4.05
CA ILE A 7 -0.71 1.35 -3.78
C ILE A 7 -1.83 0.51 -3.17
N LEU A 8 -2.16 -0.62 -3.80
CA LEU A 8 -3.21 -1.53 -3.32
C LEU A 8 -2.61 -2.60 -2.41
N ALA A 9 -2.72 -2.40 -1.10
CA ALA A 9 -2.05 -3.19 -0.06
C ALA A 9 -3.00 -3.87 0.93
N ALA A 10 -4.30 -3.95 0.63
CA ALA A 10 -5.30 -4.47 1.56
C ALA A 10 -5.35 -6.00 1.67
N GLY A 11 -4.80 -6.73 0.68
CA GLY A 11 -4.95 -8.18 0.58
C GLY A 11 -4.12 -8.96 1.61
N MET A 12 -4.62 -10.14 2.00
CA MET A 12 -4.02 -10.99 3.03
C MET A 12 -2.66 -11.61 2.65
N GLY A 13 -2.36 -11.77 1.36
CA GLY A 13 -1.10 -12.39 0.92
C GLY A 13 -0.93 -13.86 1.36
N SER A 14 -2.02 -14.58 1.60
CA SER A 14 -2.04 -15.91 2.24
C SER A 14 -1.10 -16.97 1.65
N ARG A 15 -0.79 -16.87 0.34
CA ARG A 15 0.15 -17.78 -0.35
C ARG A 15 1.59 -17.69 0.15
N LEU A 16 1.97 -16.61 0.84
CA LEU A 16 3.32 -16.44 1.39
C LEU A 16 3.48 -17.09 2.77
N GLY A 17 2.40 -17.45 3.45
CA GLY A 17 2.45 -18.09 4.78
C GLY A 17 3.14 -17.26 5.88
N ARG A 18 3.33 -15.95 5.67
CA ARG A 18 4.01 -15.06 6.63
C ARG A 18 3.01 -14.36 7.56
N SER A 19 3.46 -14.03 8.77
CA SER A 19 2.66 -13.32 9.77
C SER A 19 2.47 -11.83 9.44
N LEU A 20 3.39 -11.23 8.70
CA LEU A 20 3.34 -9.82 8.30
C LEU A 20 2.61 -9.63 6.95
N PRO A 21 1.97 -8.47 6.73
CA PRO A 21 1.47 -8.08 5.41
C PRO A 21 2.54 -8.23 4.34
N LYS A 22 2.19 -8.74 3.15
CA LYS A 22 3.12 -8.87 2.01
C LYS A 22 3.97 -7.62 1.76
N PRO A 23 3.43 -6.38 1.79
CA PRO A 23 4.24 -5.18 1.55
C PRO A 23 5.41 -5.00 2.52
N LEU A 24 5.33 -5.56 3.73
CA LEU A 24 6.40 -5.51 4.73
C LEU A 24 7.36 -6.69 4.66
N THR A 25 7.26 -7.53 3.63
CA THR A 25 8.24 -8.59 3.39
C THR A 25 9.58 -7.96 3.01
N GLU A 26 10.61 -8.28 3.77
CA GLU A 26 11.99 -7.90 3.46
C GLU A 26 12.50 -8.61 2.21
N LEU A 27 13.19 -7.85 1.38
CA LEU A 27 13.94 -8.27 0.20
C LEU A 27 15.38 -8.62 0.61
N SER A 28 16.12 -9.22 -0.32
CA SER A 28 17.51 -9.65 -0.08
C SER A 28 18.47 -8.51 0.27
N ASP A 29 18.11 -7.27 -0.04
CA ASP A 29 18.91 -6.06 0.25
C ASP A 29 18.51 -5.35 1.56
N GLY A 30 17.62 -5.96 2.35
CA GLY A 30 17.15 -5.45 3.64
C GLY A 30 16.00 -4.44 3.56
N ARG A 31 15.59 -4.00 2.36
CA ARG A 31 14.40 -3.15 2.20
C ARG A 31 13.13 -4.00 2.21
N THR A 32 11.99 -3.42 2.61
CA THR A 32 10.70 -4.08 2.38
C THR A 32 10.24 -3.89 0.93
N ILE A 33 9.34 -4.75 0.44
CA ILE A 33 8.68 -4.57 -0.86
C ILE A 33 8.09 -3.15 -0.98
N MET A 34 7.41 -2.68 0.08
CA MET A 34 6.80 -1.36 0.12
C MET A 34 7.85 -0.26 0.06
N GLN A 35 8.94 -0.37 0.82
CA GLN A 35 10.03 0.61 0.78
C GLN A 35 10.62 0.73 -0.62
N GLN A 36 10.83 -0.39 -1.31
CA GLN A 36 11.31 -0.37 -2.69
C GLN A 36 10.31 0.34 -3.64
N GLN A 37 9.00 0.22 -3.42
CA GLN A 37 8.02 0.99 -4.20
C GLN A 37 8.13 2.50 -3.93
N PHE A 38 8.26 2.92 -2.67
CA PHE A 38 8.46 4.32 -2.31
C PHE A 38 9.75 4.89 -2.89
N ASP A 39 10.86 4.15 -2.83
CA ASP A 39 12.12 4.54 -3.44
C ASP A 39 11.97 4.77 -4.96
N ASN A 40 11.30 3.84 -5.65
CA ASN A 40 11.04 3.95 -7.09
C ASN A 40 10.15 5.15 -7.43
N ILE A 41 9.12 5.40 -6.62
CA ILE A 41 8.22 6.54 -6.77
C ILE A 41 8.98 7.85 -6.59
N HIS A 42 9.78 7.97 -5.52
CA HIS A 42 10.58 9.16 -5.27
C HIS A 42 11.61 9.41 -6.37
N HIS A 43 12.23 8.33 -6.89
CA HIS A 43 13.15 8.43 -8.01
C HIS A 43 12.47 8.95 -9.28
N ALA A 44 11.26 8.46 -9.59
CA ALA A 44 10.56 8.80 -10.83
C ALA A 44 9.80 10.14 -10.78
N PHE A 45 9.23 10.49 -9.62
CA PHE A 45 8.27 11.59 -9.48
C PHE A 45 8.67 12.64 -8.42
N GLY A 46 9.79 12.43 -7.74
CA GLY A 46 10.25 13.27 -6.63
C GLY A 46 9.57 12.94 -5.29
N THR A 47 10.11 13.52 -4.21
CA THR A 47 9.65 13.27 -2.83
C THR A 47 8.34 13.98 -2.46
N SER A 48 7.86 14.88 -3.31
CA SER A 48 6.56 15.56 -3.15
C SER A 48 5.38 14.75 -3.72
N ALA A 49 5.65 13.60 -4.32
CA ALA A 49 4.61 12.74 -4.87
C ALA A 49 3.69 12.22 -3.75
N LYS A 50 2.38 12.44 -3.91
CA LYS A 50 1.38 11.97 -2.95
C LYS A 50 1.08 10.49 -3.19
N VAL A 51 1.38 9.67 -2.19
CA VAL A 51 1.10 8.23 -2.19
C VAL A 51 -0.06 7.92 -1.25
N THR A 52 -1.11 7.31 -1.80
CA THR A 52 -2.24 6.77 -1.06
C THR A 52 -2.16 5.25 -1.03
N ILE A 53 -2.20 4.67 0.15
CA ILE A 53 -2.15 3.22 0.35
C ILE A 53 -3.55 2.73 0.70
N VAL A 54 -4.06 1.78 -0.07
CA VAL A 54 -5.30 1.08 0.29
C VAL A 54 -4.95 -0.06 1.25
N VAL A 55 -5.38 0.03 2.49
CA VAL A 55 -5.06 -0.91 3.58
C VAL A 55 -6.26 -1.77 3.97
N GLY A 56 -5.99 -2.92 4.59
CA GLY A 56 -6.97 -3.95 4.93
C GLY A 56 -6.38 -4.92 5.95
N TYR A 57 -5.95 -6.10 5.51
CA TYR A 57 -5.34 -7.09 6.39
C TYR A 57 -4.15 -6.52 7.18
N LYS A 58 -4.23 -6.58 8.52
CA LYS A 58 -3.17 -6.15 9.45
C LYS A 58 -2.62 -4.75 9.13
N LEU A 59 -3.54 -3.83 8.87
CA LEU A 59 -3.24 -2.47 8.43
C LEU A 59 -2.34 -1.68 9.39
N GLU A 60 -2.44 -1.96 10.69
CA GLU A 60 -1.72 -1.29 11.76
C GLU A 60 -0.20 -1.30 11.49
N HIS A 61 0.35 -2.45 11.07
CA HIS A 61 1.76 -2.56 10.74
C HIS A 61 2.16 -1.70 9.52
N ILE A 62 1.27 -1.54 8.55
CA ILE A 62 1.55 -0.71 7.37
C ILE A 62 1.51 0.78 7.76
N ILE A 63 0.54 1.18 8.59
CA ILE A 63 0.42 2.56 9.07
C ILE A 63 1.62 2.95 9.92
N GLU A 64 2.04 2.07 10.84
CA GLU A 64 3.22 2.26 11.68
C GLU A 64 4.51 2.38 10.85
N ALA A 65 4.66 1.57 9.80
CA ALA A 65 5.85 1.59 8.94
C ALA A 65 5.90 2.78 7.98
N PHE A 66 4.74 3.32 7.57
CA PHE A 66 4.63 4.41 6.58
C PHE A 66 3.72 5.55 7.07
N PRO A 67 3.99 6.18 8.23
CA PRO A 67 3.06 7.10 8.88
C PRO A 67 2.77 8.38 8.09
N ASN A 68 3.63 8.73 7.13
CA ASN A 68 3.51 9.93 6.31
C ASN A 68 2.67 9.70 5.03
N ALA A 69 2.22 8.47 4.77
CA ALA A 69 1.37 8.17 3.62
C ALA A 69 -0.10 8.53 3.89
N SER A 70 -0.89 8.67 2.83
CA SER A 70 -2.35 8.74 2.94
C SER A 70 -2.95 7.33 2.92
N PHE A 71 -4.08 7.13 3.58
CA PHE A 71 -4.68 5.79 3.71
C PHE A 71 -6.14 5.76 3.28
N VAL A 72 -6.52 4.68 2.60
CA VAL A 72 -7.90 4.34 2.28
C VAL A 72 -8.18 2.93 2.79
N TYR A 73 -9.29 2.74 3.48
CA TYR A 73 -9.59 1.47 4.15
C TYR A 73 -10.50 0.60 3.28
N ASN A 74 -10.08 -0.63 3.02
CA ASN A 74 -10.94 -1.70 2.54
C ASN A 74 -11.20 -2.69 3.67
N GLU A 75 -12.22 -2.42 4.48
CA GLU A 75 -12.62 -3.25 5.63
C GLU A 75 -13.08 -4.65 5.20
N GLN A 76 -13.58 -4.79 3.96
CA GLN A 76 -14.04 -6.05 3.38
C GLN A 76 -12.94 -6.72 2.54
N TYR A 77 -11.67 -6.57 2.95
CA TYR A 77 -10.52 -7.07 2.18
C TYR A 77 -10.54 -8.59 1.97
N ASP A 78 -11.24 -9.34 2.84
CA ASP A 78 -11.39 -10.79 2.82
C ASP A 78 -12.58 -11.26 1.94
N GLN A 79 -13.56 -10.39 1.72
CA GLN A 79 -14.78 -10.65 0.95
C GLN A 79 -14.77 -9.99 -0.44
N THR A 80 -13.73 -9.22 -0.74
CA THR A 80 -13.60 -8.47 -2.00
C THR A 80 -12.27 -8.78 -2.70
N ASN A 81 -12.09 -8.20 -3.89
CA ASN A 81 -10.86 -8.32 -4.66
C ASN A 81 -10.20 -6.96 -4.90
N THR A 82 -9.08 -6.98 -5.61
CA THR A 82 -8.27 -5.79 -5.92
C THR A 82 -9.05 -4.67 -6.61
N SER A 83 -10.07 -4.98 -7.43
CA SER A 83 -10.84 -3.93 -8.13
C SER A 83 -11.71 -3.11 -7.17
N LYS A 84 -12.21 -3.72 -6.08
CA LYS A 84 -12.92 -3.00 -5.02
C LYS A 84 -11.99 -2.10 -4.21
N SER A 85 -10.76 -2.55 -3.94
CA SER A 85 -9.72 -1.70 -3.35
C SER A 85 -9.42 -0.48 -4.23
N LEU A 86 -9.27 -0.67 -5.54
CA LEU A 86 -9.06 0.43 -6.48
C LEU A 86 -10.25 1.39 -6.54
N MET A 87 -11.48 0.86 -6.61
CA MET A 87 -12.70 1.67 -6.60
C MET A 87 -12.78 2.57 -5.36
N ARG A 88 -12.41 2.07 -4.19
CA ARG A 88 -12.34 2.87 -2.95
C ARG A 88 -11.31 3.99 -3.07
N ALA A 89 -10.13 3.71 -3.60
CA ALA A 89 -9.11 4.75 -3.83
C ALA A 89 -9.57 5.84 -4.81
N LEU A 90 -10.20 5.45 -5.93
CA LEU A 90 -10.73 6.38 -6.92
C LEU A 90 -11.81 7.29 -6.32
N ARG A 91 -12.70 6.75 -5.48
CA ARG A 91 -13.73 7.54 -4.78
C ARG A 91 -13.14 8.52 -3.76
N ALA A 92 -12.03 8.16 -3.11
CA ALA A 92 -11.35 9.03 -2.15
C ALA A 92 -10.46 10.10 -2.82
N SER A 93 -10.20 9.96 -4.12
CA SER A 93 -9.36 10.86 -4.91
C SER A 93 -10.16 11.86 -5.75
N ALA A 94 -11.48 11.71 -5.76
CA ALA A 94 -12.44 12.54 -6.48
C ALA A 94 -12.78 13.84 -5.73
#